data_AF-A0A534WMH0-F1
#
_entry.id   AF-A0A534WMH0-F1
#
_cell.length_a   1.000
_cell.length_b   1.000
_cell.length_c   1.000
_cell.angle_alpha   90.00
_cell.angle_beta   90.00
_cell.angle_gamma   90.00
#
_symmetry.space_group_name_H-M   'P 1'
#
loop_
_entity.id
_entity.type
_entity.pdbx_description
1 polymer ?
#
loop_
_entity_poly.entity_id
_entity_poly.type
_entity_poly.pdbx_seq_one_letter_code
_entity_poly.pdbx_strand_id
1 'polypeptide(L)'
;MPDTVLVVDDEEQIRNTLRGVLADEGFEVIEAADGRQALDLLQRTPPRLAIVDVWMPEVDGIELVARMREQAPGVPIIVISGHGTIETAVRVIRLGAFDFLEKPFQLESLLQVVDRALGAAASNTQATAAALAEVRSAILPPPRLVPERTIGRSVVVNGQGLHSGVRTGLILQPLPPGSGIVFGNISSGETVPALVDHVDST
;
A
#
# COMPACT_ATOMS: atom_id res chain seq x y z
N MET A 1 4.61 0.25 22.49
CA MET A 1 5.05 -1.08 22.00
C MET A 1 6.51 -0.93 21.67
N PRO A 2 7.38 -1.90 21.99
CA PRO A 2 8.76 -1.85 21.55
C PRO A 2 8.80 -1.73 20.02
N ASP A 3 9.72 -0.93 19.51
CA ASP A 3 9.89 -0.75 18.07
C ASP A 3 10.60 -1.98 17.52
N THR A 4 9.81 -2.95 17.04
CA THR A 4 10.35 -4.23 16.55
C THR A 4 10.90 -4.09 15.13
N VAL A 5 12.13 -4.55 14.89
CA VAL A 5 12.78 -4.63 13.58
C VAL A 5 12.98 -6.08 13.17
N LEU A 6 12.56 -6.43 11.95
CA LEU A 6 12.81 -7.75 11.36
C LEU A 6 14.13 -7.72 10.59
N VAL A 7 15.05 -8.64 10.90
CA VAL A 7 16.31 -8.83 10.16
C VAL A 7 16.27 -10.18 9.45
N VAL A 8 16.43 -10.16 8.12
CA VAL A 8 16.42 -11.34 7.26
C VAL A 8 17.76 -11.45 6.54
N ASP A 9 18.54 -12.45 6.88
CA ASP A 9 19.87 -12.73 6.32
C ASP A 9 20.19 -14.19 6.61
N ASP A 10 20.78 -14.96 5.69
CA ASP A 10 21.10 -16.37 5.92
C ASP A 10 22.33 -16.54 6.84
N GLU A 11 23.20 -15.53 6.91
CA GLU A 11 24.39 -15.54 7.74
C GLU A 11 24.08 -15.17 9.20
N GLU A 12 24.19 -16.16 10.11
CA GLU A 12 23.96 -15.96 11.55
C GLU A 12 24.85 -14.86 12.16
N GLN A 13 26.08 -14.71 11.67
CA GLN A 13 26.99 -13.67 12.15
C GLN A 13 26.49 -12.26 11.84
N ILE A 14 25.90 -12.06 10.64
CA ILE A 14 25.33 -10.77 10.24
C ILE A 14 24.09 -10.48 11.09
N ARG A 15 23.18 -11.45 11.25
CA ARG A 15 21.99 -11.28 12.10
C ARG A 15 22.36 -10.91 13.54
N ASN A 16 23.34 -11.59 14.13
CA ASN A 16 23.82 -11.29 15.48
C ASN A 16 24.42 -9.89 15.61
N THR A 17 25.19 -9.45 14.59
CA THR A 17 25.79 -8.12 14.56
C THR A 17 24.71 -7.04 14.50
N LEU A 18 23.76 -7.19 13.56
CA LEU A 18 22.64 -6.28 13.40
C LEU A 18 21.75 -6.24 14.64
N ARG A 19 21.48 -7.40 15.25
CA ARG A 19 20.74 -7.48 16.51
C ARG A 19 21.42 -6.70 17.63
N GLY A 20 22.73 -6.89 17.82
CA GLY A 20 23.48 -6.18 18.86
C GLY A 20 23.36 -4.68 18.73
N VAL A 21 23.57 -4.16 17.51
CA VAL A 21 23.54 -2.72 17.27
C VAL A 21 22.13 -2.15 17.41
N LEU A 22 21.14 -2.79 16.81
CA LEU A 22 19.76 -2.30 16.88
C LEU A 22 19.23 -2.37 18.33
N ALA A 23 19.64 -3.38 19.11
CA ALA A 23 19.30 -3.47 20.51
C ALA A 23 19.94 -2.36 21.36
N ASP A 24 21.18 -1.97 21.05
CA ASP A 24 21.85 -0.83 21.70
C ASP A 24 21.12 0.49 21.45
N GLU A 25 20.44 0.62 20.31
CA GLU A 25 19.56 1.74 19.95
C GLU A 25 18.13 1.61 20.50
N GLY A 26 17.83 0.55 21.27
CA GLY A 26 16.55 0.33 21.93
C GLY A 26 15.48 -0.38 21.10
N PHE A 27 15.84 -0.95 19.94
CA PHE A 27 14.94 -1.76 19.12
C PHE A 27 14.87 -3.20 19.63
N GLU A 28 13.70 -3.82 19.51
CA GLU A 28 13.59 -5.28 19.63
C GLU A 28 13.83 -5.90 18.26
N VAL A 29 14.71 -6.90 18.17
CA VAL A 29 15.02 -7.54 16.89
C VAL A 29 14.43 -8.93 16.83
N ILE A 30 13.65 -9.18 15.77
CA ILE A 30 13.24 -10.53 15.37
C ILE A 30 14.07 -10.94 14.15
N GLU A 31 14.59 -12.16 14.17
CA GLU A 31 15.51 -12.67 13.16
C GLU A 31 14.84 -13.73 12.30
N ALA A 32 15.12 -13.70 11.00
CA ALA A 32 14.77 -14.75 10.05
C ALA A 32 16.02 -15.19 9.27
N ALA A 33 16.24 -16.50 9.19
CA ALA A 33 17.32 -17.08 8.41
C ALA A 33 16.96 -17.26 6.92
N ASP A 34 15.68 -17.15 6.58
CA ASP A 34 15.19 -17.31 5.21
C ASP A 34 13.88 -16.54 4.99
N GLY A 35 13.50 -16.42 3.71
CA GLY A 35 12.30 -15.67 3.32
C GLY A 35 10.98 -16.29 3.78
N ARG A 36 10.90 -17.62 4.03
CA ARG A 36 9.67 -18.24 4.55
C ARG A 36 9.47 -17.85 6.00
N GLN A 37 10.52 -17.97 6.81
CA GLN A 37 10.51 -17.52 8.20
C GLN A 37 10.21 -16.02 8.29
N ALA A 38 10.75 -15.21 7.38
CA ALA A 38 10.48 -13.78 7.32
C ALA A 38 8.99 -13.48 7.08
N LEU A 39 8.34 -14.16 6.12
CA LEU A 39 6.91 -13.97 5.83
C LEU A 39 6.02 -14.45 6.99
N ASP A 40 6.38 -15.57 7.63
CA ASP A 40 5.65 -16.06 8.81
C ASP A 40 5.75 -15.08 9.99
N LEU A 41 6.94 -14.53 10.24
CA LEU A 41 7.17 -13.53 11.28
C LEU A 41 6.47 -12.22 10.98
N LEU A 42 6.49 -11.77 9.72
CA LEU A 42 5.80 -10.56 9.26
C LEU A 42 4.30 -10.59 9.60
N GLN A 43 3.65 -11.76 9.51
CA GLN A 43 2.23 -11.93 9.83
C GLN A 43 1.95 -12.07 11.33
N ARG A 44 2.80 -12.81 12.05
CA ARG A 44 2.61 -13.09 13.48
C ARG A 44 2.95 -11.89 14.36
N THR A 45 4.01 -11.18 14.00
CA THR A 45 4.58 -10.07 14.76
C THR A 45 4.93 -8.96 13.76
N PRO A 46 3.96 -8.12 13.36
CA PRO A 46 4.18 -7.09 12.35
C PRO A 46 5.25 -6.09 12.84
N PRO A 47 6.44 -6.06 12.21
CA PRO A 47 7.53 -5.19 12.60
C PRO A 47 7.28 -3.77 12.11
N ARG A 48 8.00 -2.81 12.68
CA ARG A 48 7.99 -1.42 12.20
C ARG A 48 8.89 -1.19 11.00
N LEU A 49 9.84 -2.08 10.79
CA LEU A 49 10.80 -2.02 9.70
C LEU A 49 11.36 -3.43 9.44
N ALA A 50 11.65 -3.73 8.18
CA ALA A 50 12.37 -4.93 7.80
C ALA A 50 13.71 -4.58 7.13
N ILE A 51 14.76 -5.33 7.47
CA ILE A 51 16.07 -5.32 6.84
C ILE A 51 16.24 -6.67 6.16
N VAL A 52 16.48 -6.68 4.85
CA VAL A 52 16.47 -7.91 4.03
C VAL A 52 17.74 -8.02 3.19
N ASP A 53 18.45 -9.14 3.27
CA ASP A 53 19.49 -9.48 2.30
C ASP A 53 18.90 -9.90 0.94
N VAL A 54 19.50 -9.43 -0.16
CA VAL A 54 19.17 -9.87 -1.51
C VAL A 54 19.73 -11.27 -1.80
N TRP A 55 20.93 -11.56 -1.29
CA TRP A 55 21.69 -12.74 -1.66
C TRP A 55 21.50 -13.84 -0.61
N MET A 56 20.42 -14.62 -0.75
CA MET A 56 20.18 -15.82 0.07
C MET A 56 20.11 -17.07 -0.82
N PRO A 57 20.67 -18.22 -0.39
CA PRO A 57 20.84 -19.43 -1.22
C PRO A 57 19.53 -20.16 -1.59
N GLU A 58 18.37 -19.76 -1.05
CA GLU A 58 17.08 -20.45 -1.29
C GLU A 58 15.92 -19.54 -1.71
N VAL A 59 15.99 -18.23 -1.44
CA VAL A 59 14.93 -17.26 -1.75
C VAL A 59 15.57 -16.05 -2.40
N ASP A 60 15.09 -15.67 -3.58
CA ASP A 60 15.47 -14.40 -4.20
C ASP A 60 14.97 -13.27 -3.29
N GLY A 61 15.88 -12.57 -2.59
CA GLY A 61 15.50 -11.48 -1.68
C GLY A 61 14.70 -10.39 -2.38
N ILE A 62 14.80 -10.28 -3.70
CA ILE A 62 13.98 -9.39 -4.53
C ILE A 62 12.51 -9.85 -4.58
N GLU A 63 12.27 -11.16 -4.71
CA GLU A 63 10.92 -11.74 -4.64
C GLU A 63 10.33 -11.60 -3.23
N LEU A 64 11.16 -11.76 -2.20
CA LEU A 64 10.75 -11.54 -0.83
C LEU A 64 10.25 -10.11 -0.62
N VAL A 65 10.98 -9.09 -1.10
CA VAL A 65 10.55 -7.68 -1.03
C VAL A 65 9.17 -7.48 -1.67
N ALA A 66 8.94 -8.06 -2.85
CA ALA A 66 7.64 -7.97 -3.53
C ALA A 66 6.50 -8.57 -2.68
N ARG A 67 6.70 -9.77 -2.13
CA ARG A 67 5.70 -10.44 -1.27
C ARG A 67 5.46 -9.69 0.04
N MET A 68 6.52 -9.18 0.68
CA MET A 68 6.40 -8.38 1.89
C MET A 68 5.63 -7.08 1.62
N ARG A 69 5.84 -6.46 0.45
CA ARG A 69 5.12 -5.26 0.04
C ARG A 69 3.63 -5.50 -0.16
N GLU A 70 3.25 -6.65 -0.71
CA GLU A 70 1.84 -7.06 -0.87
C GLU A 70 1.17 -7.35 0.48
N GLN A 71 1.87 -8.03 1.39
CA GLN A 71 1.32 -8.44 2.69
C GLN A 71 1.30 -7.30 3.73
N ALA A 72 2.29 -6.41 3.68
CA ALA A 72 2.48 -5.35 4.67
C ALA A 72 2.94 -4.03 4.01
N PRO A 73 2.07 -3.37 3.22
CA PRO A 73 2.44 -2.16 2.47
C PRO A 73 2.83 -0.95 3.34
N GLY A 74 2.48 -0.98 4.63
CA GLY A 74 2.87 0.05 5.60
C GLY A 74 4.26 -0.16 6.23
N VAL A 75 4.89 -1.32 6.04
CA VAL A 75 6.19 -1.63 6.62
C VAL A 75 7.29 -1.19 5.66
N PRO A 76 8.18 -0.24 6.02
CA PRO A 76 9.35 0.10 5.22
C PRO A 76 10.34 -1.08 5.19
N ILE A 77 10.90 -1.33 4.01
CA ILE A 77 11.84 -2.42 3.78
C ILE A 77 13.18 -1.83 3.32
N ILE A 78 14.24 -2.02 4.11
CA ILE A 78 15.61 -1.70 3.73
C ILE A 78 16.24 -2.96 3.16
N VAL A 79 16.85 -2.84 2.00
CA VAL A 79 17.55 -3.96 1.37
C VAL A 79 19.05 -3.82 1.59
N ILE A 80 19.72 -4.91 1.91
CA ILE A 80 21.17 -5.00 2.06
C ILE A 80 21.70 -6.02 1.04
N SER A 81 22.88 -5.80 0.45
CA SER A 81 23.48 -6.78 -0.48
C SER A 81 24.99 -6.63 -0.57
N GLY A 82 25.74 -7.75 -0.49
CA GLY A 82 27.18 -7.78 -0.75
C GLY A 82 27.60 -7.90 -2.21
N HIS A 83 26.64 -8.14 -3.11
CA HIS A 83 26.85 -8.12 -4.56
C HIS A 83 25.92 -7.10 -5.22
N GLY A 84 25.89 -5.90 -4.65
CA GLY A 84 25.08 -4.81 -5.16
C GLY A 84 25.49 -4.43 -6.59
N THR A 85 24.54 -4.48 -7.52
CA THR A 85 24.68 -3.80 -8.80
C THR A 85 23.68 -2.65 -8.85
N ILE A 86 23.96 -1.64 -9.67
CA ILE A 86 23.01 -0.55 -9.93
C ILE A 86 21.66 -1.13 -10.40
N GLU A 87 21.67 -2.19 -11.21
CA GLU A 87 20.46 -2.85 -11.69
C GLU A 87 19.65 -3.47 -10.54
N THR A 88 20.31 -4.20 -9.64
CA THR A 88 19.68 -4.79 -8.45
C THR A 88 19.06 -3.71 -7.57
N ALA A 89 19.81 -2.65 -7.28
CA ALA A 89 19.34 -1.52 -6.46
C ALA A 89 18.09 -0.86 -7.09
N VAL A 90 18.13 -0.58 -8.39
CA VAL A 90 16.97 -0.02 -9.12
C VAL A 90 15.77 -0.97 -9.07
N ARG A 91 15.99 -2.28 -9.20
CA ARG A 91 14.91 -3.27 -9.18
C ARG A 91 14.22 -3.32 -7.82
N VAL A 92 14.95 -3.37 -6.71
CA VAL A 92 14.35 -3.43 -5.37
C VAL A 92 13.63 -2.14 -4.98
N ILE A 93 14.17 -0.98 -5.35
CA ILE A 93 13.51 0.31 -5.14
C ILE A 93 12.19 0.38 -5.91
N ARG A 94 12.15 -0.08 -7.16
CA ARG A 94 10.91 -0.14 -7.96
C ARG A 94 9.85 -1.06 -7.36
N LEU A 95 10.25 -2.10 -6.64
CA LEU A 95 9.34 -3.02 -5.94
C LEU A 95 8.82 -2.46 -4.61
N GLY A 96 9.29 -1.28 -4.20
CA GLY A 96 8.82 -0.59 -3.00
C GLY A 96 9.71 -0.78 -1.79
N ALA A 97 10.98 -1.19 -1.98
CA ALA A 97 11.98 -1.01 -0.94
C ALA A 97 12.15 0.50 -0.65
N PHE A 98 12.34 0.83 0.63
CA PHE A 98 12.58 2.18 1.10
C PHE A 98 13.99 2.66 0.70
N ASP A 99 14.99 1.80 0.88
CA ASP A 99 16.37 2.11 0.55
C ASP A 99 17.17 0.82 0.26
N PHE A 100 18.37 0.99 -0.30
CA PHE A 100 19.32 -0.08 -0.60
C PHE A 100 20.71 0.26 -0.05
N LEU A 101 21.31 -0.68 0.67
CA LEU A 101 22.67 -0.58 1.20
C LEU A 101 23.56 -1.69 0.66
N GLU A 102 24.73 -1.29 0.17
CA GLU A 102 25.75 -2.24 -0.31
C GLU A 102 26.68 -2.65 0.84
N LYS A 103 26.93 -3.96 1.01
CA LYS A 103 27.98 -4.46 1.90
C LYS A 103 29.34 -4.25 1.19
N PRO A 104 30.39 -3.75 1.86
CA PRO A 104 30.43 -3.38 3.27
C PRO A 104 29.81 -1.99 3.52
N PHE A 105 28.92 -1.90 4.51
CA PHE A 105 28.34 -0.64 4.97
C PHE A 105 28.87 -0.26 6.36
N GLN A 106 28.88 1.03 6.65
CA GLN A 106 29.15 1.53 7.99
C GLN A 106 27.90 1.43 8.85
N LEU A 107 28.08 1.15 10.13
CA LEU A 107 26.97 0.98 11.04
C LEU A 107 26.16 2.26 11.22
N GLU A 108 26.84 3.42 11.27
CA GLU A 108 26.14 4.70 11.35
C GLU A 108 25.27 4.95 10.10
N SER A 109 25.70 4.46 8.93
CA SER A 109 24.91 4.58 7.69
C SER A 109 23.63 3.76 7.76
N LEU A 110 23.69 2.54 8.30
CA LEU A 110 22.49 1.72 8.52
C LEU A 110 21.51 2.41 9.46
N LEU A 111 21.99 2.91 10.60
CA LEU A 111 21.15 3.58 11.60
C LEU A 111 20.48 4.84 11.03
N GLN A 112 21.19 5.63 10.23
CA GLN A 112 20.60 6.77 9.53
C GLN A 112 19.47 6.35 8.59
N VAL A 113 19.64 5.25 7.85
CA VAL A 113 18.60 4.75 6.94
C VAL A 113 17.39 4.24 7.74
N VAL A 114 17.64 3.54 8.85
CA VAL A 114 16.58 3.06 9.77
C VAL A 114 15.78 4.23 10.33
N ASP A 115 16.44 5.28 10.82
CA ASP A 115 15.77 6.47 11.36
C ASP A 115 14.91 7.18 10.30
N ARG A 116 15.46 7.36 9.08
CA ARG A 116 14.69 7.92 7.95
C ARG A 116 13.47 7.08 7.60
N ALA A 117 13.62 5.76 7.58
CA ALA A 117 12.55 4.83 7.24
C ALA A 117 11.43 4.85 8.29
N LEU A 118 11.78 4.85 9.58
CA LEU A 118 10.83 4.93 10.68
C LEU A 118 10.15 6.30 10.77
N GLY A 119 10.88 7.39 10.52
CA GLY A 119 10.35 8.74 10.46
C GLY A 119 9.35 8.93 9.32
N ALA A 120 9.68 8.46 8.12
CA ALA A 120 8.77 8.49 6.97
C ALA A 120 7.52 7.64 7.21
N ALA A 121 7.67 6.46 7.81
CA ALA A 121 6.55 5.60 8.18
C ALA A 121 5.65 6.26 9.23
N ALA A 122 6.20 7.02 10.20
CA ALA A 122 5.41 7.76 11.18
C ALA A 122 4.58 8.89 10.56
N SER A 123 5.14 9.64 9.61
CA SER A 123 4.41 10.68 8.87
C SER A 123 3.31 10.08 7.98
N ASN A 124 3.58 8.94 7.35
CA ASN A 124 2.58 8.23 6.54
C ASN A 124 1.49 7.59 7.42
N THR A 125 1.88 7.07 8.60
CA THR A 125 0.95 6.52 9.60
C THR A 125 0.04 7.61 10.15
N GLN A 126 0.53 8.83 10.39
CA GLN A 126 -0.31 9.96 10.82
C GLN A 126 -1.29 10.42 9.74
N ALA A 127 -0.87 10.43 8.46
CA ALA A 127 -1.77 10.71 7.35
C ALA A 127 -2.84 9.61 7.19
N THR A 128 -2.45 8.32 7.30
CA THR A 128 -3.40 7.21 7.25
C THR A 128 -4.24 7.06 8.51
N ALA A 129 -3.74 7.42 9.70
CA ALA A 129 -4.46 7.35 10.96
C ALA A 129 -5.43 8.52 11.11
N ALA A 130 -5.10 9.71 10.60
CA ALA A 130 -6.07 10.79 10.42
C ALA A 130 -7.18 10.35 9.45
N ALA A 131 -6.83 9.78 8.30
CA ALA A 131 -7.80 9.23 7.34
C ALA A 131 -8.62 8.05 7.92
N LEU A 132 -8.01 7.14 8.70
CA LEU A 132 -8.67 6.00 9.34
C LEU A 132 -9.50 6.42 10.57
N ALA A 133 -9.10 7.47 11.30
CA ALA A 133 -9.92 8.04 12.38
C ALA A 133 -11.13 8.79 11.82
N GLU A 134 -10.98 9.46 10.68
CA GLU A 134 -12.05 10.07 9.90
C GLU A 134 -13.01 8.98 9.35
N VAL A 135 -12.47 7.88 8.83
CA VAL A 135 -13.26 6.69 8.41
C VAL A 135 -13.93 6.00 9.60
N ARG A 136 -13.28 5.88 10.76
CA ARG A 136 -13.83 5.21 11.96
C ARG A 136 -14.94 6.04 12.62
N SER A 137 -14.87 7.38 12.53
CA SER A 137 -15.99 8.27 12.85
C SER A 137 -17.13 8.22 11.82
N ALA A 138 -16.86 7.70 10.61
CA ALA A 138 -17.83 7.54 9.52
C ALA A 138 -18.47 6.14 9.45
N ILE A 139 -18.03 5.15 10.25
CA ILE A 139 -18.64 3.81 10.32
C ILE A 139 -20.02 3.83 11.00
N LEU A 140 -20.31 4.85 11.81
CA LEU A 140 -21.69 5.30 11.98
C LEU A 140 -21.83 6.53 11.09
N PRO A 141 -22.63 6.49 10.01
CA PRO A 141 -22.94 7.72 9.31
C PRO A 141 -23.53 8.69 10.35
N PRO A 142 -23.07 9.95 10.47
CA PRO A 142 -23.88 10.93 11.17
C PRO A 142 -25.28 10.85 10.53
N PRO A 143 -26.37 10.82 11.32
CA PRO A 143 -27.70 10.72 10.75
C PRO A 143 -27.81 11.78 9.66
N ARG A 144 -27.91 11.33 8.39
CA ARG A 144 -27.95 12.23 7.25
C ARG A 144 -29.16 13.12 7.47
N LEU A 145 -28.90 14.39 7.78
CA LEU A 145 -29.93 15.40 8.00
C LEU A 145 -30.65 15.79 6.71
N VAL A 146 -30.22 15.26 5.55
CA VAL A 146 -30.89 15.44 4.26
C VAL A 146 -30.92 14.13 3.49
N PRO A 147 -32.11 13.63 3.08
CA PRO A 147 -32.21 12.42 2.26
C PRO A 147 -31.68 12.69 0.84
N GLU A 148 -30.79 11.83 0.36
CA GLU A 148 -30.31 11.84 -1.02
C GLU A 148 -31.48 11.67 -2.00
N ARG A 149 -31.52 12.53 -3.03
CA ARG A 149 -32.55 12.53 -4.06
C ARG A 149 -32.01 11.83 -5.30
N THR A 150 -32.73 10.81 -5.78
CA THR A 150 -32.49 10.15 -7.07
C THR A 150 -33.61 10.51 -8.06
N ILE A 151 -33.45 10.16 -9.34
CA ILE A 151 -34.53 10.33 -10.34
C ILE A 151 -35.69 9.36 -10.05
N GLY A 152 -36.92 9.85 -10.01
CA GLY A 152 -38.08 9.03 -9.61
C GLY A 152 -38.50 7.93 -10.60
N ARG A 153 -37.93 7.92 -11.82
CA ARG A 153 -38.22 6.96 -12.90
C ARG A 153 -37.06 6.89 -13.87
N SER A 154 -36.96 5.80 -14.62
CA SER A 154 -36.01 5.68 -15.73
C SER A 154 -36.31 6.72 -16.82
N VAL A 155 -35.26 7.34 -17.36
CA VAL A 155 -35.35 8.35 -18.43
C VAL A 155 -34.49 7.92 -19.60
N VAL A 156 -35.02 8.07 -20.82
CA VAL A 156 -34.27 7.88 -22.06
C VAL A 156 -33.92 9.24 -22.64
N VAL A 157 -32.63 9.49 -22.85
CA VAL A 157 -32.11 10.73 -23.43
C VAL A 157 -31.46 10.40 -24.77
N ASN A 158 -31.94 11.01 -25.84
CA ASN A 158 -31.36 10.85 -27.18
C ASN A 158 -30.46 12.06 -27.49
N GLY A 159 -29.23 11.79 -27.92
CA GLY A 159 -28.24 12.80 -28.29
C GLY A 159 -27.53 12.43 -29.60
N GLN A 160 -26.63 13.31 -30.05
CA GLN A 160 -25.68 13.00 -31.11
C GLN A 160 -24.27 13.01 -30.52
N GLY A 161 -23.49 11.97 -30.80
CA GLY A 161 -22.11 11.87 -30.34
C GLY A 161 -21.29 13.05 -30.86
N LEU A 162 -20.76 13.85 -29.94
CA LEU A 162 -20.14 15.16 -30.23
C LEU A 162 -18.99 15.09 -31.25
N HIS A 163 -18.30 13.95 -31.32
CA HIS A 163 -17.17 13.74 -32.24
C HIS A 163 -17.47 12.77 -33.39
N SER A 164 -18.58 12.04 -33.34
CA SER A 164 -18.93 11.03 -34.36
C SER A 164 -20.13 11.41 -35.22
N GLY A 165 -20.96 12.36 -34.78
CA GLY A 165 -22.23 12.72 -35.42
C GLY A 165 -23.33 11.63 -35.33
N VAL A 166 -23.00 10.46 -34.79
CA VAL A 166 -23.89 9.31 -34.68
C VAL A 166 -24.95 9.58 -33.61
N ARG A 167 -26.22 9.31 -33.93
CA ARG A 167 -27.30 9.40 -32.95
C ARG A 167 -27.13 8.30 -31.90
N THR A 168 -26.99 8.70 -30.65
CA THR A 168 -26.82 7.81 -29.50
C THR A 168 -27.99 8.01 -28.54
N GLY A 169 -28.54 6.89 -28.06
CA GLY A 169 -29.55 6.90 -27.00
C GLY A 169 -28.91 6.48 -25.68
N LEU A 170 -29.26 7.15 -24.60
CA LEU A 170 -28.76 6.87 -23.26
C LEU A 170 -29.94 6.61 -22.30
N ILE A 171 -29.84 5.56 -21.49
CA ILE A 171 -30.80 5.21 -20.45
C ILE A 171 -30.20 5.60 -19.10
N LEU A 172 -30.94 6.39 -18.33
CA LEU A 172 -30.65 6.68 -16.93
C LEU A 172 -31.58 5.83 -16.07
N GLN A 173 -31.03 4.94 -15.26
CA GLN A 173 -31.80 4.13 -14.32
C GLN A 173 -31.46 4.53 -12.88
N PRO A 174 -32.47 4.83 -12.04
CA PRO A 174 -32.22 5.04 -10.62
C PRO A 174 -31.83 3.73 -9.95
N LEU A 175 -30.77 3.78 -9.14
CA LEU A 175 -30.43 2.71 -8.20
C LEU A 175 -31.09 2.98 -6.84
N PRO A 176 -31.10 2.00 -5.93
CA PRO A 176 -31.60 2.19 -4.57
C PRO A 176 -31.00 3.45 -3.90
N PRO A 177 -31.72 4.08 -2.95
CA PRO A 177 -31.25 5.29 -2.26
C PRO A 177 -29.86 5.07 -1.65
N GLY A 178 -28.92 5.99 -1.87
CA GLY A 178 -27.53 5.81 -1.43
C GLY A 178 -26.57 5.24 -2.47
N SER A 179 -27.04 4.86 -3.67
CA SER A 179 -26.24 4.07 -4.63
C SER A 179 -26.01 4.71 -6.01
N GLY A 180 -26.49 5.94 -6.25
CA GLY A 180 -26.25 6.67 -7.50
C GLY A 180 -27.17 6.27 -8.66
N ILE A 181 -26.65 6.29 -9.89
CA ILE A 181 -27.37 5.94 -11.13
C ILE A 181 -26.52 5.07 -12.05
N VAL A 182 -27.18 4.42 -13.02
CA VAL A 182 -26.50 3.72 -14.12
C VAL A 182 -26.78 4.42 -15.44
N PHE A 183 -25.71 4.66 -16.20
CA PHE A 183 -25.77 5.11 -17.59
C PHE A 183 -25.71 3.89 -18.52
N GLY A 184 -26.73 3.69 -19.36
CA GLY A 184 -26.73 2.62 -20.37
C GLY A 184 -26.78 3.18 -21.78
N ASN A 185 -25.92 2.71 -22.69
CA ASN A 185 -25.96 3.06 -24.10
C ASN A 185 -26.91 2.11 -24.85
N ILE A 186 -27.91 2.66 -25.54
CA ILE A 186 -28.95 1.88 -26.24
C ILE A 186 -28.39 1.17 -27.48
N SER A 187 -27.39 1.74 -28.14
CA SER A 187 -26.83 1.22 -29.39
C SER A 187 -25.79 0.13 -29.16
N SER A 188 -25.02 0.22 -28.07
CA SER A 188 -23.97 -0.76 -27.74
C SER A 188 -24.36 -1.74 -26.62
N GLY A 189 -25.39 -1.43 -25.82
CA GLY A 189 -25.78 -2.22 -24.64
C GLY A 189 -24.82 -2.08 -23.46
N GLU A 190 -23.81 -1.22 -23.56
CA GLU A 190 -22.81 -1.01 -22.52
C GLU A 190 -23.37 -0.15 -21.38
N THR A 191 -23.04 -0.51 -20.13
CA THR A 191 -23.50 0.21 -18.93
C THR A 191 -22.34 0.63 -18.04
N VAL A 192 -22.38 1.87 -17.55
CA VAL A 192 -21.38 2.43 -16.63
C VAL A 192 -22.08 2.96 -15.37
N PRO A 193 -21.71 2.49 -14.16
CA PRO A 193 -22.26 3.00 -12.91
C PRO A 193 -21.63 4.36 -12.57
N ALA A 194 -22.41 5.24 -11.94
CA ALA A 194 -21.92 6.53 -11.50
C ALA A 194 -22.54 6.98 -10.17
N LEU A 195 -21.70 7.59 -9.34
CA LEU A 195 -22.12 8.30 -8.14
C LEU A 195 -22.52 9.72 -8.53
N VAL A 196 -23.62 10.20 -7.98
CA VAL A 196 -24.15 11.53 -8.29
C VAL A 196 -24.18 12.35 -7.01
N ASP A 197 -23.20 13.22 -6.87
CA ASP A 197 -23.02 14.03 -5.66
C ASP A 197 -23.95 15.25 -5.65
N HIS A 198 -24.48 15.64 -6.82
CA HIS A 198 -25.34 16.81 -6.98
C HIS A 198 -26.32 16.63 -8.16
N VAL A 199 -27.62 16.71 -7.88
CA VAL A 199 -28.69 16.78 -8.90
C VAL A 199 -29.52 18.01 -8.61
N ASP A 200 -29.53 18.96 -9.53
CA ASP A 200 -30.45 20.10 -9.49
C ASP A 200 -31.35 20.05 -10.73
N SER A 201 -32.66 20.23 -10.53
CA SER A 201 -33.62 20.32 -11.63
C SER A 201 -33.90 21.79 -11.87
N THR A 202 -33.64 22.27 -13.07
CA THR A 202 -34.29 23.49 -13.57
C THR A 202 -35.73 23.23 -13.97
#